data_AF-E9HX09-F1
#
_entry.id   AF-E9HX09-F1
#
_cell.length_a   1.000
_cell.length_b   1.000
_cell.length_c   1.000
_cell.angle_alpha   90.00
_cell.angle_beta   90.00
_cell.angle_gamma   90.00
#
_symmetry.space_group_name_H-M   'P 1'
#
loop_
_entity.id
_entity.type
_entity.pdbx_description
1 polymer ?
#
loop_
_entity_poly.entity_id
_entity_poly.type
_entity_poly.pdbx_seq_one_letter_code
_entity_poly.pdbx_strand_id
1 'polypeptide(L)'
;MTKPTTTVHRVTKAINESTEYNPTINATRTSNPAAIDKGALSEVMAPIMQSFHEQYKQNLEIQHENELAKEIRQMYCQVSVLRRLQAVTLSQTNGLLAASVLQLPTCSRLQGLGQSLLLQECERVQVFVTAKETKCGYQPLTIYNNKNYTIRTDGWSIHPFSNCFWKSNLINLNGKTYHWEHNVSHSGWIEQLPTIHTPNLNLVSEFQELPLNDSTMH
;
A
#
# COMPACT_ATOMS: atom_id res chain seq x y z
N MET A 1 19.70 15.59 -1.70
CA MET A 1 19.20 14.45 -0.89
C MET A 1 19.11 14.89 0.56
N THR A 2 17.93 15.33 0.98
CA THR A 2 17.63 15.73 2.36
C THR A 2 17.47 14.47 3.22
N LYS A 3 18.32 14.32 4.23
CA LYS A 3 18.20 13.22 5.22
C LYS A 3 16.97 13.47 6.09
N PRO A 4 16.16 12.44 6.41
CA PRO A 4 15.06 12.60 7.35
C PRO A 4 15.63 12.79 8.76
N THR A 5 15.31 13.91 9.39
CA THR A 5 15.62 14.18 10.80
C THR A 5 14.35 13.95 11.60
N THR A 6 14.39 13.03 12.57
CA THR A 6 13.29 12.83 13.52
C THR A 6 13.74 13.24 14.92
N THR A 7 12.88 13.96 15.63
CA THR A 7 13.12 14.44 16.98
C THR A 7 12.54 13.40 17.95
N VAL A 8 13.39 12.73 18.71
CA VAL A 8 12.98 11.74 19.72
C VAL A 8 13.08 12.38 21.09
N HIS A 9 11.97 12.38 21.83
CA HIS A 9 11.96 12.79 23.23
C HIS A 9 12.47 11.64 24.11
N ARG A 10 13.59 11.88 24.80
CA ARG A 10 14.15 10.98 25.81
C ARG A 10 13.43 11.24 27.13
N VAL A 11 12.78 10.23 27.69
CA VAL A 11 12.23 10.28 29.05
C VAL A 11 13.42 10.33 30.02
N THR A 12 13.61 11.46 30.69
CA THR A 12 14.71 11.68 31.66
C THR A 12 14.26 11.61 33.12
N LYS A 13 12.96 11.42 33.38
CA LYS A 13 12.43 11.21 34.73
C LYS A 13 11.35 10.14 34.69
N ALA A 14 11.60 9.03 35.38
CA ALA A 14 10.52 8.21 35.90
C ALA A 14 9.79 9.06 36.95
N ILE A 15 8.47 9.18 36.84
CA ILE A 15 7.64 9.73 37.91
C ILE A 15 7.57 8.65 39.00
N ASN A 16 8.62 8.59 39.82
CA ASN A 16 8.45 8.28 41.23
C ASN A 16 8.13 9.61 41.92
N GLU A 17 6.93 10.12 41.68
CA GLU A 17 6.26 10.94 42.69
C GLU A 17 5.45 9.96 43.54
N SER A 18 6.16 9.29 44.44
CA SER A 18 5.58 8.98 45.74
C SER A 18 5.25 10.33 46.36
N THR A 19 4.04 10.84 46.11
CA THR A 19 3.40 11.72 47.05
C THR A 19 3.35 10.93 48.35
N GLU A 20 4.17 11.37 49.30
CA GLU A 20 4.08 11.01 50.71
C GLU A 20 2.63 11.20 51.15
N TYR A 21 1.82 10.14 51.03
CA TYR A 21 0.75 9.95 51.98
C TYR A 21 1.46 9.68 53.30
N ASN A 22 1.52 10.72 54.13
CA ASN A 22 2.13 10.69 55.44
C ASN A 22 1.00 10.40 56.43
N PRO A 23 0.69 9.14 56.78
CA PRO A 23 -0.14 8.90 57.93
C PRO A 23 0.75 9.21 59.12
N THR A 24 0.56 10.35 59.76
CA THR A 24 1.05 10.58 61.12
C THR A 24 0.34 9.58 62.04
N ILE A 25 0.83 8.34 62.06
CA ILE A 25 0.53 7.38 63.10
C ILE A 25 1.39 7.80 64.27
N ASN A 26 0.84 8.64 65.13
CA ASN A 26 1.39 8.86 66.47
C ASN A 26 1.38 7.50 67.19
N ALA A 27 2.53 6.82 67.17
CA ALA A 27 2.76 5.61 67.92
C ALA A 27 2.89 5.95 69.41
N THR A 28 1.76 6.12 70.10
CA THR A 28 1.74 5.87 71.54
C THR A 28 1.90 4.37 71.74
N ARG A 29 3.09 4.00 72.21
CA ARG A 29 3.45 2.64 72.59
C ARG A 29 2.67 2.27 73.86
N THR A 30 1.43 1.85 73.72
CA THR A 30 0.69 1.14 74.77
C THR A 30 0.85 -0.35 74.55
N SER A 31 1.50 -0.99 75.52
CA SER A 31 1.58 -2.43 75.69
C SER A 31 0.17 -3.04 75.72
N ASN A 32 -0.18 -3.81 74.68
CA ASN A 32 -0.96 -5.05 74.66
C ASN A 32 -1.38 -5.36 73.21
N PRO A 33 -1.39 -6.63 72.74
CA PRO A 33 -1.79 -6.95 71.38
C PRO A 33 -3.32 -6.89 71.28
N ALA A 34 -3.86 -5.67 71.15
CA ALA A 34 -5.26 -5.50 70.80
C ALA A 34 -5.46 -6.00 69.37
N ALA A 35 -6.42 -6.91 69.20
CA ALA A 35 -6.76 -7.51 67.91
C ALA A 35 -6.87 -6.42 66.84
N ILE A 36 -6.06 -6.53 65.78
CA ILE A 36 -6.14 -5.65 64.61
C ILE A 36 -7.58 -5.68 64.15
N ASP A 37 -8.28 -4.53 64.21
CA ASP A 37 -9.64 -4.43 63.71
C ASP A 37 -9.60 -4.69 62.20
N LYS A 38 -10.07 -5.88 61.82
CA LYS A 38 -10.03 -6.36 60.44
C LYS A 38 -10.82 -5.44 59.50
N GLY A 39 -11.80 -4.70 60.02
CA GLY A 39 -12.57 -3.70 59.28
C GLY A 39 -11.70 -2.52 58.83
N ALA A 40 -11.00 -1.87 59.76
CA ALA A 40 -10.13 -0.73 59.46
C ALA A 40 -8.93 -1.10 58.57
N LEU A 41 -8.36 -2.30 58.73
CA LEU A 41 -7.30 -2.78 57.82
C LEU A 41 -7.84 -3.07 56.42
N SER A 42 -9.05 -3.63 56.30
CA SER A 42 -9.71 -3.89 55.03
C SER A 42 -10.03 -2.60 54.27
N GLU A 43 -10.42 -1.53 54.98
CA GLU A 43 -10.77 -0.23 54.38
C GLU A 43 -9.55 0.48 53.78
N VAL A 44 -8.36 0.34 54.40
CA VAL A 44 -7.10 0.86 53.86
C VAL A 44 -6.52 -0.03 52.74
N MET A 45 -6.68 -1.35 52.85
CA MET A 45 -6.10 -2.30 51.89
C MET A 45 -6.91 -2.38 50.58
N ALA A 46 -8.22 -2.13 50.62
CA ALA A 46 -9.10 -2.17 49.45
C ALA A 46 -8.67 -1.22 48.30
N PRO A 47 -8.42 0.08 48.51
CA PRO A 47 -7.98 0.97 47.44
C PRO A 47 -6.58 0.63 46.91
N ILE A 48 -5.71 0.05 47.76
CA ILE A 48 -4.37 -0.41 47.36
C ILE A 48 -4.48 -1.65 46.45
N MET A 49 -5.29 -2.63 46.81
CA MET A 49 -5.51 -3.82 45.98
C MET A 49 -6.20 -3.46 44.66
N GLN A 50 -7.10 -2.47 44.68
CA GLN A 50 -7.75 -1.96 43.48
C GLN A 50 -6.76 -1.29 42.52
N SER A 51 -5.83 -0.46 43.04
CA SER A 51 -4.79 0.16 42.20
C SER A 51 -3.80 -0.85 41.62
N PHE A 52 -3.41 -1.89 42.38
CA PHE A 52 -2.60 -2.99 41.85
C PHE A 52 -3.32 -3.78 40.76
N HIS A 53 -4.63 -4.01 40.91
CA HIS A 53 -5.43 -4.68 39.89
C HIS A 53 -5.53 -3.85 38.60
N GLU A 54 -5.74 -2.53 38.71
CA GLU A 54 -5.76 -1.62 37.58
C GLU A 54 -4.40 -1.57 36.86
N GLN A 55 -3.29 -1.49 37.60
CA GLN A 55 -1.95 -1.55 37.03
C GLN A 55 -1.67 -2.87 36.31
N TYR A 56 -2.10 -4.00 36.90
CA TYR A 56 -1.97 -5.30 36.26
C TYR A 56 -2.74 -5.36 34.94
N LYS A 57 -3.98 -4.87 34.93
CA LYS A 57 -4.81 -4.81 33.72
C LYS A 57 -4.16 -3.95 32.64
N GLN A 58 -3.74 -2.74 32.99
CA GLN A 58 -3.05 -1.82 32.07
C GLN A 58 -1.77 -2.45 31.51
N ASN A 59 -0.96 -3.09 32.35
CA ASN A 59 0.28 -3.72 31.90
C ASN A 59 0.01 -4.88 30.95
N LEU A 60 -1.02 -5.70 31.22
CA LEU A 60 -1.43 -6.79 30.33
C LEU A 60 -1.89 -6.26 28.95
N GLU A 61 -2.71 -5.21 28.94
CA GLU A 61 -3.17 -4.55 27.71
C GLU A 61 -1.98 -3.97 26.93
N ILE A 62 -1.08 -3.25 27.59
CA ILE A 62 0.13 -2.68 26.98
C ILE A 62 1.04 -3.77 26.40
N GLN A 63 1.21 -4.89 27.10
CA GLN A 63 2.01 -6.01 26.60
C GLN A 63 1.40 -6.59 25.33
N HIS A 64 0.09 -6.82 25.34
CA HIS A 64 -0.63 -7.35 24.19
C HIS A 64 -0.56 -6.41 22.97
N GLU A 65 -0.81 -5.11 23.18
CA GLU A 65 -0.74 -4.11 22.12
C GLU A 65 0.68 -3.97 21.54
N ASN A 66 1.70 -4.02 22.39
CA ASN A 66 3.10 -3.96 21.93
C ASN A 66 3.50 -5.19 21.11
N GLU A 67 3.05 -6.37 21.52
CA GLU A 67 3.30 -7.62 20.79
C GLU A 67 2.58 -7.61 19.44
N LEU A 68 1.30 -7.23 19.42
CA LEU A 68 0.53 -7.07 18.18
C LEU A 68 1.19 -6.05 17.24
N ALA A 69 1.57 -4.89 17.75
CA ALA A 69 2.23 -3.85 16.96
C ALA A 69 3.59 -4.32 16.40
N LYS A 70 4.30 -5.20 17.12
CA LYS A 70 5.54 -5.81 16.64
C LYS A 70 5.26 -6.78 15.49
N GLU A 71 4.28 -7.67 15.62
CA GLU A 71 3.92 -8.64 14.58
C GLU A 71 3.42 -7.94 13.31
N ILE A 72 2.58 -6.91 13.46
CA ILE A 72 2.12 -6.10 12.33
C ILE A 72 3.31 -5.47 11.59
N ARG A 73 4.24 -4.82 12.30
CA ARG A 73 5.45 -4.23 11.69
C ARG A 73 6.29 -5.27 10.97
N GLN A 74 6.43 -6.46 11.54
CA GLN A 74 7.17 -7.55 10.92
C GLN A 74 6.51 -8.01 9.62
N MET A 75 5.19 -8.19 9.62
CA MET A 75 4.44 -8.55 8.43
C MET A 75 4.56 -7.48 7.33
N TYR A 76 4.40 -6.20 7.67
CA TYR A 76 4.58 -5.10 6.71
C TYR A 76 6.00 -5.07 6.11
N CYS A 77 7.03 -5.36 6.92
CA CYS A 77 8.40 -5.48 6.43
C CYS A 77 8.52 -6.61 5.39
N GLN A 78 7.95 -7.79 5.65
CA GLN A 78 7.95 -8.91 4.69
C GLN A 78 7.19 -8.57 3.41
N VAL A 79 6.02 -7.95 3.51
CA VAL A 79 5.24 -7.48 2.35
C VAL A 79 6.02 -6.45 1.54
N SER A 80 6.77 -5.56 2.18
CA SER A 80 7.59 -4.57 1.48
C SER A 80 8.68 -5.22 0.61
N VAL A 81 9.30 -6.31 1.10
CA VAL A 81 10.31 -7.08 0.35
C VAL A 81 9.66 -7.81 -0.82
N LEU A 82 8.48 -8.41 -0.63
CA LEU A 82 7.72 -9.06 -1.69
C LEU A 82 7.31 -8.07 -2.79
N ARG A 83 6.79 -6.89 -2.43
CA ARG A 83 6.44 -5.83 -3.38
C ARG A 83 7.64 -5.40 -4.20
N ARG A 84 8.82 -5.26 -3.58
CA ARG A 84 10.07 -4.96 -4.29
C ARG A 84 10.43 -6.06 -5.30
N LEU A 85 10.39 -7.33 -4.89
CA LEU A 85 10.70 -8.47 -5.77
C LEU A 85 9.71 -8.56 -6.93
N GLN A 86 8.42 -8.38 -6.66
CA GLN A 86 7.38 -8.34 -7.68
C GLN A 86 7.64 -7.22 -8.70
N ALA A 87 7.96 -6.01 -8.25
CA ALA A 87 8.30 -4.90 -9.14
C ALA A 87 9.53 -5.19 -10.01
N VAL A 88 10.57 -5.81 -9.43
CA VAL A 88 11.77 -6.23 -10.19
C VAL A 88 11.41 -7.27 -11.26
N THR A 89 10.70 -8.33 -10.91
CA THR A 89 10.31 -9.39 -11.86
C THR A 89 9.41 -8.85 -12.97
N LEU A 90 8.42 -8.02 -12.63
CA LEU A 90 7.53 -7.40 -13.62
C LEU A 90 8.30 -6.45 -14.53
N SER A 91 9.25 -5.69 -14.00
CA SER A 91 10.03 -4.71 -14.79
C SER A 91 10.87 -5.36 -15.89
N GLN A 92 11.23 -6.64 -15.74
CA GLN A 92 11.95 -7.40 -16.77
C GLN A 92 11.09 -7.73 -17.98
N THR A 93 9.78 -7.91 -17.79
CA THR A 93 8.83 -8.24 -18.87
C THR A 93 8.15 -6.99 -19.42
N ASN A 94 7.65 -6.13 -18.54
CA ASN A 94 6.99 -4.88 -18.88
C ASN A 94 7.19 -3.82 -17.79
N GLY A 95 8.10 -2.88 -18.07
CA GLY A 95 8.42 -1.80 -17.15
C GLY A 95 7.30 -0.80 -16.87
N LEU A 96 6.37 -0.60 -17.82
CA LEU A 96 5.22 0.29 -17.62
C LEU A 96 4.17 -0.38 -16.72
N LEU A 97 3.93 -1.68 -16.92
CA LEU A 97 3.04 -2.46 -16.05
C LEU A 97 3.62 -2.57 -14.63
N ALA A 98 4.93 -2.77 -14.50
CA ALA A 98 5.59 -2.77 -13.21
C ALA A 98 5.40 -1.43 -12.47
N ALA A 99 5.44 -0.31 -13.21
CA ALA A 99 5.22 1.01 -12.65
C ALA A 99 3.77 1.23 -12.20
N SER A 100 2.78 0.71 -12.94
CA SER A 100 1.37 0.83 -12.55
C SER A 100 1.05 0.03 -11.29
N VAL A 101 1.70 -1.13 -11.08
CA VAL A 101 1.57 -1.91 -9.82
C VAL A 101 2.09 -1.13 -8.61
N LEU A 102 3.11 -0.30 -8.80
CA LEU A 102 3.61 0.62 -7.77
C LEU A 102 2.85 1.96 -7.72
N GLN A 103 1.74 2.09 -8.44
CA GLN A 103 0.92 3.31 -8.51
C GLN A 103 1.74 4.55 -8.92
N LEU A 104 2.77 4.36 -9.74
CA LEU A 104 3.56 5.48 -10.26
C LEU A 104 2.75 6.28 -11.30
N PRO A 105 3.08 7.57 -11.52
CA PRO A 105 2.42 8.39 -12.51
C PRO A 105 2.38 7.74 -13.89
N THR A 106 1.30 7.99 -14.64
CA THR A 106 1.18 7.54 -16.03
C THR A 106 2.39 8.02 -16.84
N CYS A 107 2.99 7.14 -17.66
CA CYS A 107 4.29 7.33 -18.33
C CYS A 107 5.56 7.06 -17.48
N SER A 108 5.46 6.39 -16.33
CA SER A 108 6.63 5.89 -15.60
C SER A 108 7.01 4.49 -16.06
N ARG A 109 8.29 4.22 -16.34
CA ARG A 109 8.79 2.89 -16.69
C ARG A 109 9.84 2.45 -15.68
N LEU A 110 9.67 1.25 -15.14
CA LEU A 110 10.69 0.60 -14.33
C LEU A 110 11.56 -0.31 -15.18
N GLN A 111 12.87 -0.26 -14.97
CA GLN A 111 13.83 -1.18 -15.56
C GLN A 111 14.58 -1.90 -14.45
N GLY A 112 14.45 -3.23 -14.40
CA GLY A 112 15.15 -4.08 -13.45
C GLY A 112 16.61 -4.26 -13.84
N LEU A 113 17.53 -3.90 -12.94
CA LEU A 113 18.97 -4.11 -13.06
C LEU A 113 19.41 -5.03 -11.91
N GLY A 114 19.16 -6.33 -12.05
CA GLY A 114 19.41 -7.29 -10.98
C GLY A 114 18.55 -6.99 -9.75
N GLN A 115 19.15 -6.49 -8.67
CA GLN A 115 18.45 -6.16 -7.42
C GLN A 115 17.96 -4.70 -7.35
N SER A 116 18.35 -3.84 -8.29
CA SER A 116 17.94 -2.44 -8.33
C SER A 116 16.89 -2.19 -9.42
N LEU A 117 16.15 -1.09 -9.24
CA LEU A 117 15.18 -0.59 -10.20
C LEU A 117 15.65 0.79 -10.68
N LEU A 118 15.67 0.98 -11.98
CA LEU A 118 15.84 2.28 -12.59
C LEU A 118 14.47 2.81 -13.00
N LEU A 119 14.12 4.00 -12.49
CA LEU A 119 12.91 4.70 -12.86
C LEU A 119 13.21 5.60 -14.05
N GLN A 120 12.50 5.39 -15.16
CA GLN A 120 12.53 6.24 -16.34
C GLN A 120 11.22 7.00 -16.42
N GLU A 121 11.30 8.32 -16.47
CA GLU A 121 10.17 9.16 -16.80
C GLU A 121 10.07 9.29 -18.32
N CYS A 122 8.86 9.11 -18.85
CA CYS A 122 8.60 9.25 -20.27
C CYS A 122 7.85 10.55 -20.56
N GLU A 123 8.11 11.11 -21.74
CA GLU A 123 7.37 12.26 -22.26
C GLU A 123 6.03 11.80 -22.83
N ARG A 124 4.97 12.56 -22.49
CA ARG A 124 3.64 12.33 -23.08
C ARG A 124 3.55 13.04 -24.43
N VAL A 125 3.48 12.25 -25.49
CA VAL A 125 3.32 12.75 -26.86
C VAL A 125 1.93 12.35 -27.37
N GLN A 126 1.23 13.32 -27.97
CA GLN A 126 -0.01 13.04 -28.69
C GLN A 126 0.33 12.70 -30.15
N VAL A 127 -0.14 11.54 -30.61
CA VAL A 127 0.10 11.08 -31.97
C VAL A 127 -1.21 10.65 -32.62
N PHE A 128 -1.33 10.90 -33.91
CA PHE A 128 -2.44 10.37 -34.70
C PHE A 128 -2.11 8.95 -35.15
N VAL A 129 -3.01 8.01 -34.86
CA VAL A 129 -2.84 6.59 -35.19
C VAL A 129 -3.74 6.26 -36.37
N THR A 130 -3.12 6.02 -37.52
CA THR A 130 -3.76 5.48 -38.72
C THR A 130 -3.57 3.98 -38.79
N ALA A 131 -4.10 3.34 -39.82
CA ALA A 131 -3.80 1.95 -40.12
C ALA A 131 -3.12 1.82 -41.48
N LYS A 132 -2.24 0.82 -41.58
CA LYS A 132 -1.65 0.37 -42.84
C LYS A 132 -1.99 -1.10 -43.04
N GLU A 133 -2.53 -1.42 -44.21
CA GLU A 133 -2.79 -2.80 -44.59
C GLU A 133 -1.46 -3.54 -44.81
N THR A 134 -1.32 -4.69 -44.17
CA THR A 134 -0.17 -5.59 -44.29
C THR A 134 -0.63 -7.02 -44.45
N LYS A 135 0.29 -7.96 -44.68
CA LYS A 135 -0.01 -9.39 -44.79
C LYS A 135 -0.73 -9.98 -43.56
N CYS A 136 -0.61 -9.33 -42.40
CA CYS A 136 -1.25 -9.76 -41.16
C CYS A 136 -2.46 -8.88 -40.79
N GLY A 137 -3.07 -8.22 -41.78
CA GLY A 137 -4.18 -7.29 -41.59
C GLY A 137 -3.74 -5.85 -41.33
N TYR A 138 -4.67 -5.05 -40.84
CA TYR A 138 -4.47 -3.62 -40.56
C TYR A 138 -3.62 -3.42 -39.31
N GLN A 139 -2.45 -2.83 -39.50
CA GLN A 139 -1.48 -2.54 -38.45
C GLN A 139 -1.52 -1.05 -38.10
N PRO A 140 -1.40 -0.67 -36.80
CA PRO A 140 -1.36 0.71 -36.41
C PRO A 140 -0.08 1.38 -36.90
N LEU A 141 -0.25 2.49 -37.58
CA LEU A 141 0.80 3.34 -38.10
C LEU A 141 0.66 4.72 -37.49
N THR A 142 1.77 5.28 -37.03
CA THR A 142 1.81 6.66 -36.58
C THR A 142 3.06 7.33 -37.13
N ILE A 143 2.94 8.61 -37.48
CA ILE A 143 4.05 9.40 -37.98
C ILE A 143 4.49 10.33 -36.86
N TYR A 144 5.72 10.14 -36.38
CA TYR A 144 6.33 10.97 -35.36
C TYR A 144 7.73 11.36 -35.80
N ASN A 145 8.09 12.64 -35.73
CA ASN A 145 9.38 13.18 -36.21
C ASN A 145 9.75 12.69 -37.62
N ASN A 146 8.78 12.74 -38.55
CA ASN A 146 8.91 12.32 -39.96
C ASN A 146 9.33 10.85 -40.17
N LYS A 147 9.12 9.99 -39.16
CA LYS A 147 9.39 8.54 -39.23
C LYS A 147 8.13 7.75 -38.91
N ASN A 148 8.07 6.55 -39.49
CA ASN A 148 6.97 5.62 -39.30
C ASN A 148 7.19 4.78 -38.04
N TYR A 149 6.25 4.87 -37.11
CA TYR A 149 6.20 4.08 -35.90
C TYR A 149 4.89 3.28 -35.84
N THR A 150 4.87 2.29 -34.96
CA THR A 150 3.69 1.54 -34.56
C THR A 150 3.51 1.68 -33.05
N ILE A 151 2.31 1.41 -32.55
CA ILE A 151 2.06 1.36 -31.11
C ILE A 151 2.48 -0.02 -30.61
N ARG A 152 3.26 -0.09 -29.53
CA ARG A 152 3.69 -1.34 -28.92
C ARG A 152 2.49 -2.05 -28.28
N THR A 153 2.61 -3.36 -28.03
CA THR A 153 1.57 -4.18 -27.39
C THR A 153 1.17 -3.73 -25.99
N ASP A 154 1.96 -2.86 -25.34
CA ASP A 154 1.59 -2.22 -24.08
C ASP A 154 0.48 -1.16 -24.25
N GLY A 155 0.27 -0.65 -25.45
CA GLY A 155 -0.71 0.38 -25.79
C GLY A 155 -0.29 1.82 -25.43
N TRP A 156 0.92 2.02 -24.94
CA TRP A 156 1.39 3.32 -24.42
C TRP A 156 2.69 3.81 -25.07
N SER A 157 3.50 2.92 -25.66
CA SER A 157 4.79 3.30 -26.24
C SER A 157 4.81 3.18 -27.77
N ILE A 158 5.56 4.06 -28.42
CA ILE A 158 5.85 3.96 -29.86
C ILE A 158 7.06 3.06 -30.11
N HIS A 159 7.01 2.28 -31.17
CA HIS A 159 8.08 1.40 -31.63
C HIS A 159 8.29 1.55 -33.14
N PRO A 160 9.51 1.42 -33.69
CA PRO A 160 9.71 1.44 -35.13
C PRO A 160 8.72 0.51 -35.86
N PHE A 161 8.10 1.01 -36.92
CA PHE A 161 7.07 0.25 -37.64
C PHE A 161 7.66 -1.04 -38.21
N SER A 162 6.95 -2.14 -38.02
CA SER A 162 7.29 -3.43 -38.63
C SER A 162 6.02 -4.12 -39.10
N ASN A 163 6.13 -4.82 -40.24
CA ASN A 163 5.01 -5.60 -40.75
C ASN A 163 4.71 -6.74 -39.78
N CYS A 164 3.42 -6.99 -39.51
CA CYS A 164 2.99 -8.06 -38.61
C CYS A 164 3.50 -7.92 -37.16
N PHE A 165 3.71 -6.68 -36.68
CA PHE A 165 4.06 -6.45 -35.28
C PHE A 165 2.94 -6.90 -34.34
N TRP A 166 1.71 -6.51 -34.64
CA TRP A 166 0.52 -7.04 -33.99
C TRP A 166 0.12 -8.37 -34.65
N LYS A 167 -0.12 -9.38 -33.83
CA LYS A 167 -0.52 -10.72 -34.29
C LYS A 167 -2.02 -10.81 -34.61
N SER A 168 -2.83 -9.88 -34.12
CA SER A 168 -4.27 -9.82 -34.34
C SER A 168 -4.68 -8.46 -34.91
N ASN A 169 -5.89 -8.37 -35.46
CA ASN A 169 -6.53 -7.13 -35.89
C ASN A 169 -7.11 -6.29 -34.73
N LEU A 170 -6.84 -6.72 -33.49
CA LEU A 170 -7.25 -6.05 -32.27
C LEU A 170 -6.00 -5.45 -31.64
N ILE A 171 -6.02 -4.15 -31.43
CA ILE A 171 -4.89 -3.44 -30.86
C ILE A 171 -5.27 -2.80 -29.53
N ASN A 172 -4.29 -2.65 -28.66
CA ASN A 172 -4.44 -1.89 -27.43
C ASN A 172 -3.95 -0.45 -27.69
N LEU A 173 -4.82 0.53 -27.46
CA LEU A 173 -4.47 1.95 -27.41
C LEU A 173 -4.89 2.49 -26.04
N ASN A 174 -3.94 2.94 -25.23
CA ASN A 174 -4.15 3.52 -23.91
C ASN A 174 -4.98 2.63 -22.94
N GLY A 175 -4.80 1.30 -23.01
CA GLY A 175 -5.52 0.33 -22.17
C GLY A 175 -6.87 -0.12 -22.71
N LYS A 176 -7.31 0.42 -23.85
CA LYS A 176 -8.58 0.06 -24.50
C LYS A 176 -8.31 -0.73 -25.78
N THR A 177 -9.20 -1.67 -26.09
CA THR A 177 -9.07 -2.50 -27.29
C THR A 177 -9.77 -1.83 -28.46
N TYR A 178 -9.11 -1.74 -29.61
CA TYR A 178 -9.66 -1.18 -30.84
C TYR A 178 -9.54 -2.16 -32.00
N HIS A 179 -10.48 -2.07 -32.93
CA HIS A 179 -10.44 -2.74 -34.22
C HIS A 179 -10.46 -1.71 -35.34
N TRP A 180 -9.76 -1.98 -36.44
CA TRP A 180 -9.82 -1.12 -37.62
C TRP A 180 -11.05 -1.46 -38.44
N GLU A 181 -11.98 -0.51 -38.55
CA GLU A 181 -13.07 -0.62 -39.49
C GLU A 181 -12.73 0.17 -40.76
N HIS A 182 -12.85 -0.47 -41.91
CA HIS A 182 -12.67 0.16 -43.21
C HIS A 182 -13.99 0.13 -43.98
N ASN A 183 -14.70 1.25 -43.95
CA ASN A 183 -15.89 1.48 -44.76
C ASN A 183 -15.59 2.50 -45.86
N VAL A 184 -16.40 2.50 -46.92
CA VAL A 184 -16.25 3.40 -48.10
C VAL A 184 -16.27 4.88 -47.71
N SER A 185 -16.98 5.22 -46.62
CA SER A 185 -17.17 6.61 -46.17
C SER A 185 -16.32 6.99 -44.95
N HIS A 186 -15.93 6.02 -44.12
CA HIS A 186 -15.19 6.24 -42.88
C HIS A 186 -14.24 5.07 -42.62
N SER A 187 -12.99 5.40 -42.33
CA SER A 187 -11.98 4.42 -41.90
C SER A 187 -11.36 4.89 -40.60
N GLY A 188 -11.43 4.06 -39.56
CA GLY A 188 -11.01 4.48 -38.24
C GLY A 188 -10.90 3.34 -37.25
N TRP A 189 -10.26 3.64 -36.12
CA TRP A 189 -10.18 2.73 -34.97
C TRP A 189 -11.46 2.82 -34.16
N ILE A 190 -12.16 1.70 -34.02
CA ILE A 190 -13.40 1.61 -33.24
C ILE A 190 -13.13 0.83 -31.96
N GLU A 191 -13.44 1.45 -30.83
CA GLU A 191 -13.31 0.83 -29.51
C GLU A 191 -14.20 -0.41 -29.44
N GLN A 192 -13.60 -1.54 -29.13
CA GLN A 192 -14.31 -2.79 -28.90
C GLN A 192 -14.66 -2.87 -27.42
N LEU A 193 -15.95 -2.81 -27.13
CA LEU A 193 -16.45 -3.08 -25.79
C LEU A 193 -16.53 -4.59 -25.61
N PRO A 194 -15.94 -5.16 -24.54
CA PRO A 194 -16.08 -6.58 -24.26
C PRO A 194 -17.56 -6.88 -24.04
N THR A 195 -18.14 -7.73 -24.90
CA THR A 195 -19.53 -8.22 -24.78
C THR A 195 -19.66 -9.39 -23.80
N ILE A 196 -18.61 -9.66 -23.01
CA ILE A 196 -18.64 -10.70 -22.00
C ILE A 196 -19.66 -10.27 -20.94
N HIS A 197 -20.77 -10.97 -20.88
CA HIS A 197 -21.63 -10.94 -19.71
C HIS A 197 -20.76 -11.31 -18.49
N THR A 198 -20.49 -10.32 -17.63
CA THR A 198 -19.75 -10.46 -16.37
C THR A 198 -20.61 -10.82 -15.15
N PRO A 199 -21.89 -11.27 -15.20
CA PRO A 199 -22.70 -11.37 -14.00
C PRO A 199 -22.21 -12.44 -13.01
N ASN A 200 -21.26 -13.31 -13.39
CA ASN A 200 -20.78 -14.41 -12.54
C ASN A 200 -19.27 -14.42 -12.27
N LEU A 201 -18.52 -13.40 -12.71
CA LEU A 201 -17.15 -13.21 -12.24
C LEU A 201 -17.23 -12.38 -10.97
N ASN A 202 -17.32 -13.05 -9.82
CA ASN A 202 -16.93 -12.44 -8.55
C ASN A 202 -15.46 -12.05 -8.67
N LEU A 203 -15.21 -10.86 -9.19
CA LEU A 203 -13.91 -10.21 -9.09
C LEU A 203 -13.63 -10.13 -7.60
N VAL A 204 -12.63 -10.89 -7.15
CA VAL A 204 -12.12 -10.78 -5.79
C VAL A 204 -11.72 -9.32 -5.64
N SER A 205 -12.43 -8.58 -4.80
CA SER A 205 -12.08 -7.19 -4.49
C SER A 205 -10.62 -7.17 -4.07
N GLU A 206 -9.82 -6.33 -4.72
CA GLU A 206 -8.40 -6.19 -4.47
C GLU A 206 -8.21 -5.56 -3.08
N PHE A 207 -8.24 -6.40 -2.04
CA PHE A 207 -8.14 -6.08 -0.61
C PHE A 207 -9.46 -5.76 0.10
N GLN A 208 -9.61 -6.37 1.27
CA GLN A 208 -10.55 -5.96 2.30
C GLN A 208 -9.91 -4.74 2.98
N GLU A 209 -10.54 -3.58 2.87
CA GLU A 209 -10.24 -2.47 3.77
C GLU A 209 -10.37 -3.03 5.19
N LEU A 210 -9.32 -2.93 6.00
CA LEU A 210 -9.45 -3.23 7.42
C LEU A 210 -10.25 -2.08 8.01
N PRO A 211 -11.55 -2.26 8.35
CA PRO A 211 -12.26 -1.21 9.03
C PRO A 211 -11.64 -1.13 10.42
N LEU A 212 -10.83 -0.09 10.65
CA LEU A 212 -10.58 0.35 12.00
C LEU A 212 -11.89 1.01 12.43
N ASN A 213 -12.70 0.29 13.20
CA ASN A 213 -13.72 0.96 13.99
C ASN A 213 -12.96 1.86 14.96
N ASP A 214 -12.75 3.11 14.54
CA ASP A 214 -12.42 4.20 15.45
C ASP A 214 -13.57 4.28 16.43
N SER A 215 -13.39 3.57 17.54
CA SER A 215 -14.20 3.74 18.73
C SER A 215 -13.81 5.11 19.26
N THR A 216 -14.37 6.14 18.66
CA THR A 216 -14.35 7.50 19.17
C THR A 216 -14.83 7.41 20.61
N MET A 217 -13.90 7.63 21.54
CA MET A 217 -14.18 7.91 22.94
C MET A 217 -15.20 9.06 22.98
N HIS A 218 -16.44 8.74 23.32
CA HIS A 218 -17.41 9.66 23.92
C HIS A 218 -17.98 8.97 25.16
#